data_AF-A0A2J0U9U8-F1
#
_entry.id   AF-A0A2J0U9U8-F1
#
_cell.length_a   1.000
_cell.length_b   1.000
_cell.length_c   1.000
_cell.angle_alpha   90.00
_cell.angle_beta   90.00
_cell.angle_gamma   90.00
#
_symmetry.space_group_name_H-M   'P 1'
#
loop_
_entity.id
_entity.type
_entity.pdbx_description
1 polymer ?
#
loop_
_entity_poly.entity_id
_entity_poly.type
_entity_poly.pdbx_seq_one_letter_code
_entity_poly.pdbx_strand_id
1 'polypeptide(L)'
;MNSDDLKSIQVMAPLVKKHTGGSSASRRTIYVDLDGVMADFDAAFPALFGVDHRLLADDEMWTHINNHPSFFRDLPPMHGAVEFFHSIHHLNPVILTACPKSNYPLAAVQKRQWVREHLSATCLVLPVLGGRHKPLFMHQPGDVLIDDFKANCDAWTAAGGVAIKHSGDWAVTRHALSEIEDLSGTALMAG
;
A
#
# COMPACT_ATOMS: atom_id res chain seq x y z
N MET A 1 -41.31 1.57 -43.78
CA MET A 1 -40.56 0.35 -43.41
C MET A 1 -41.55 -0.79 -43.43
N ASN A 2 -41.35 -1.77 -44.32
CA ASN A 2 -42.24 -2.92 -44.52
C ASN A 2 -41.95 -4.03 -43.52
N SER A 3 -42.92 -4.91 -43.31
CA SER A 3 -42.93 -6.00 -42.32
C SER A 3 -41.96 -7.16 -42.57
N ASP A 4 -41.02 -7.03 -43.51
CA ASP A 4 -40.14 -8.13 -43.94
C ASP A 4 -38.70 -8.05 -43.39
N ASP A 5 -38.34 -7.00 -42.62
CA ASP A 5 -37.01 -6.85 -42.00
C ASP A 5 -36.87 -7.51 -40.61
N LEU A 6 -37.89 -8.24 -40.13
CA LEU A 6 -37.89 -8.85 -38.78
C LEU A 6 -37.41 -10.31 -38.73
N LYS A 7 -36.88 -10.87 -39.83
CA LYS A 7 -36.57 -12.33 -39.94
C LYS A 7 -35.10 -12.74 -39.78
N SER A 8 -34.25 -11.95 -39.14
CA SER A 8 -32.83 -12.34 -38.95
C SER A 8 -32.22 -11.92 -37.61
N ILE A 9 -32.97 -12.12 -36.51
CA ILE A 9 -32.37 -12.12 -35.16
C ILE A 9 -32.18 -13.57 -34.73
N GLN A 10 -30.97 -14.07 -34.94
CA GLN A 10 -30.52 -15.36 -34.44
C GLN A 10 -30.37 -15.25 -32.92
N VAL A 11 -31.27 -15.88 -32.18
CA VAL A 11 -31.25 -15.94 -30.71
C VAL A 11 -30.00 -16.72 -30.28
N MET A 12 -28.99 -16.00 -29.79
CA MET A 12 -27.81 -16.60 -29.18
C MET A 12 -28.23 -17.31 -27.89
N ALA A 13 -28.01 -18.62 -27.83
CA ALA A 13 -28.20 -19.40 -26.61
C ALA A 13 -27.27 -18.89 -25.50
N PRO A 14 -27.65 -18.98 -24.21
CA PRO A 14 -26.80 -18.51 -23.12
C PRO A 14 -25.47 -19.28 -23.13
N LEU A 15 -24.38 -18.53 -23.14
CA LEU A 15 -23.03 -19.09 -23.04
C LEU A 15 -22.86 -19.69 -21.64
N VAL A 16 -23.08 -21.00 -21.51
CA VAL A 16 -22.74 -21.75 -20.30
C VAL A 16 -21.23 -21.71 -20.15
N LYS A 17 -20.72 -20.88 -19.22
CA LYS A 17 -19.31 -20.90 -18.83
C LYS A 17 -19.02 -22.26 -18.18
N LYS A 18 -18.30 -23.13 -18.90
CA LYS A 18 -17.66 -24.31 -18.34
C LYS A 18 -16.73 -23.86 -17.21
N HIS A 19 -17.08 -24.20 -15.98
CA HIS A 19 -16.19 -24.10 -14.83
C HIS A 19 -15.08 -25.15 -14.99
N THR A 20 -13.90 -24.71 -15.39
CA THR A 20 -12.67 -25.48 -15.17
C THR A 20 -12.22 -25.20 -13.74
N GLY A 21 -12.24 -26.23 -12.90
CA GLY A 21 -11.81 -26.16 -11.52
C GLY A 21 -10.33 -25.79 -11.42
N GLY A 22 -10.08 -24.57 -10.94
CA GLY A 22 -8.83 -24.10 -10.36
C GLY A 22 -9.19 -23.31 -9.12
N SER A 23 -8.50 -23.54 -8.01
CA SER A 23 -8.77 -22.90 -6.71
C SER A 23 -8.92 -21.37 -6.85
N SER A 24 -10.15 -20.88 -6.75
CA SER A 24 -10.50 -19.46 -6.84
C SER A 24 -10.32 -18.78 -5.48
N ALA A 25 -9.12 -18.89 -4.89
CA ALA A 25 -8.76 -17.95 -3.84
C ALA A 25 -8.58 -16.58 -4.52
N SER A 26 -9.43 -15.62 -4.15
CA SER A 26 -9.25 -14.22 -4.54
C SER A 26 -7.84 -13.78 -4.14
N ARG A 27 -7.10 -13.15 -5.08
CA ARG A 27 -5.73 -12.70 -4.84
C ARG A 27 -5.74 -11.68 -3.70
N ARG A 28 -4.85 -11.85 -2.71
CA ARG A 28 -4.73 -10.90 -1.60
C ARG A 28 -4.23 -9.56 -2.09
N THR A 29 -4.74 -8.49 -1.49
CA THR A 29 -4.15 -7.16 -1.66
C THR A 29 -2.97 -7.04 -0.71
N ILE A 30 -1.85 -6.51 -1.22
CA ILE A 30 -0.66 -6.20 -0.43
C ILE A 30 -0.65 -4.70 -0.18
N TYR A 31 -0.82 -4.32 1.08
CA TYR A 31 -0.68 -2.96 1.55
C TYR A 31 0.72 -2.78 2.14
N VAL A 32 1.36 -1.65 1.82
CA VAL A 32 2.69 -1.30 2.33
C VAL A 32 2.62 0.09 2.95
N ASP A 33 3.10 0.24 4.18
CA ASP A 33 3.24 1.56 4.79
C ASP A 33 4.27 2.41 4.05
N LEU A 34 4.20 3.72 4.24
CA LEU A 34 5.13 4.67 3.65
C LEU A 34 6.19 5.12 4.66
N ASP A 35 5.80 5.83 5.71
CA ASP A 35 6.76 6.39 6.68
C ASP A 35 7.29 5.25 7.55
N GLY A 36 8.61 5.18 7.77
CA GLY A 36 9.23 4.12 8.58
C GLY A 36 9.43 2.79 7.82
N VAL A 37 8.84 2.64 6.63
CA VAL A 37 9.00 1.47 5.76
C VAL A 37 9.66 1.84 4.44
N MET A 38 9.06 2.75 3.67
CA MET A 38 9.58 3.16 2.36
C MET A 38 10.31 4.50 2.41
N ALA A 39 9.80 5.44 3.20
CA ALA A 39 10.35 6.77 3.42
C ALA A 39 10.94 6.85 4.83
N ASP A 40 12.17 7.34 4.96
CA ASP A 40 12.94 7.36 6.19
C ASP A 40 12.55 8.54 7.08
N PHE A 41 11.37 8.42 7.67
CA PHE A 41 10.83 9.37 8.64
C PHE A 41 11.69 9.42 9.92
N ASP A 42 12.14 8.25 10.38
CA ASP A 42 12.83 8.07 11.65
C ASP A 42 14.20 8.76 11.68
N ALA A 43 14.94 8.77 10.58
CA ALA A 43 16.19 9.52 10.49
C ALA A 43 15.96 10.99 10.10
N ALA A 44 15.01 11.27 9.21
CA ALA A 44 14.81 12.63 8.69
C ALA A 44 14.26 13.59 9.74
N PHE A 45 13.31 13.15 10.56
CA PHE A 45 12.70 14.01 11.59
C PHE A 45 13.75 14.58 12.58
N PRO A 46 14.54 13.76 13.29
CA PRO A 46 15.54 14.28 14.22
C PRO A 46 16.66 15.06 13.53
N ALA A 47 17.04 14.69 12.31
CA ALA A 47 18.04 15.44 11.54
C ALA A 47 17.58 16.87 11.24
N LEU A 48 16.28 17.06 11.00
CA LEU A 48 15.70 18.34 10.63
C LEU A 48 15.33 19.21 11.86
N PHE A 49 14.73 18.59 12.88
CA PHE A 49 14.17 19.33 14.02
C PHE A 49 15.03 19.27 15.28
N GLY A 50 16.09 18.46 15.30
CA GLY A 50 17.00 18.31 16.44
C GLY A 50 16.40 17.60 17.65
N VAL A 51 15.22 16.99 17.49
CA VAL A 51 14.50 16.25 18.56
C VAL A 51 14.02 14.91 18.03
N ASP A 52 14.01 13.90 18.88
CA ASP A 52 13.48 12.59 18.53
C ASP A 52 11.95 12.58 18.63
N HIS A 53 11.27 12.35 17.52
CA HIS A 53 9.81 12.33 17.46
C HIS A 53 9.17 11.30 18.40
N ARG A 54 9.89 10.22 18.73
CA ARG A 54 9.42 9.15 19.63
C ARG A 54 9.29 9.60 21.08
N LEU A 55 9.90 10.74 21.42
CA LEU A 55 9.83 11.35 22.73
C LEU A 55 8.77 12.46 22.81
N LEU A 56 8.15 12.83 21.69
CA LEU A 56 7.16 13.89 21.61
C LEU A 56 5.75 13.34 21.79
N ALA A 57 4.85 14.19 22.28
CA ALA A 57 3.42 13.95 22.11
C ALA A 57 3.02 14.14 20.63
N ASP A 58 2.00 13.43 20.17
CA ASP A 58 1.51 13.51 18.78
C ASP A 58 1.32 14.96 18.31
N ASP A 59 0.62 15.79 19.10
CA ASP A 59 0.32 17.17 18.71
C ASP A 59 1.58 18.04 18.57
N GLU A 60 2.61 17.77 19.36
CA GLU A 60 3.90 18.47 19.29
C GLU A 60 4.67 18.05 18.04
N MET A 61 4.77 16.73 17.78
CA MET A 61 5.34 16.19 16.55
C MET A 61 4.65 16.78 15.31
N TRP A 62 3.32 16.82 15.31
CA TRP A 62 2.54 17.39 14.22
C TRP A 62 2.74 18.88 14.05
N THR A 63 3.01 19.62 15.13
CA THR A 63 3.33 21.05 15.06
C THR A 63 4.64 21.28 14.31
N HIS A 64 5.68 20.48 14.59
CA HIS A 64 6.94 20.54 13.83
C HIS A 64 6.72 20.28 12.33
N ILE A 65 6.03 19.20 12.00
CA ILE A 65 5.76 18.80 10.61
C ILE A 65 4.94 19.86 9.88
N ASN A 66 3.89 20.39 10.50
CA ASN A 66 3.01 21.38 9.86
C ASN A 66 3.71 22.72 9.59
N ASN A 67 4.74 23.05 10.36
CA ASN A 67 5.56 24.24 10.13
C ASN A 67 6.65 24.03 9.07
N HIS A 68 6.81 22.81 8.55
CA HIS A 68 7.75 22.50 7.48
C HIS A 68 7.01 22.20 6.15
N PRO A 69 7.09 23.08 5.14
CA PRO A 69 6.17 23.09 4.00
C PRO A 69 6.28 21.87 3.07
N SER A 70 7.37 21.11 3.14
CA SER A 70 7.67 19.98 2.25
C SER A 70 8.12 18.72 3.00
N PHE A 71 7.84 18.61 4.31
CA PHE A 71 8.42 17.56 5.16
C PHE A 71 8.31 16.14 4.57
N PHE A 72 7.09 15.69 4.23
CA PHE A 72 6.90 14.35 3.65
C PHE A 72 7.40 14.24 2.21
N ARG A 73 7.42 15.36 1.50
CA ARG A 73 7.86 15.41 0.09
C ARG A 73 9.35 15.14 -0.02
N ASP A 74 10.13 15.56 0.97
CA ASP A 74 11.59 15.58 0.92
C ASP A 74 12.23 14.43 1.73
N LEU A 75 11.42 13.51 2.27
CA LEU A 75 11.95 12.36 3.00
C LEU A 75 12.87 11.52 2.09
N PRO A 76 14.04 11.10 2.54
CA PRO A 76 14.85 10.16 1.79
C PRO A 76 14.18 8.78 1.78
N PRO A 77 14.35 7.97 0.72
CA PRO A 77 13.95 6.57 0.77
C PRO A 77 14.74 5.79 1.82
N MET A 78 14.06 4.86 2.49
CA MET A 78 14.71 3.84 3.33
C MET A 78 15.67 3.02 2.46
N HIS A 79 16.86 2.71 2.97
CA HIS A 79 17.84 1.91 2.22
C HIS A 79 17.24 0.54 1.84
N GLY A 80 17.23 0.22 0.55
CA GLY A 80 16.64 -1.02 0.02
C GLY A 80 15.14 -0.97 -0.27
N ALA A 81 14.43 0.11 0.08
CA ALA A 81 12.99 0.21 -0.08
C ALA A 81 12.54 0.23 -1.54
N VAL A 82 13.26 0.98 -2.39
CA VAL A 82 12.94 1.10 -3.82
C VAL A 82 13.16 -0.25 -4.52
N GLU A 83 14.27 -0.93 -4.22
CA GLU A 83 14.58 -2.27 -4.72
C GLU A 83 13.54 -3.30 -4.26
N PHE A 84 13.14 -3.26 -2.99
CA PHE A 84 12.08 -4.11 -2.46
C PHE A 84 10.76 -3.84 -3.18
N PHE A 85 10.33 -2.59 -3.30
CA PHE A 85 9.08 -2.23 -3.98
C PHE A 85 9.05 -2.73 -5.42
N HIS A 86 10.11 -2.49 -6.19
CA HIS A 86 10.20 -2.97 -7.57
C HIS A 86 10.10 -4.50 -7.67
N SER A 87 10.71 -5.22 -6.72
CA SER A 87 10.64 -6.69 -6.69
C SER A 87 9.23 -7.23 -6.46
N ILE A 88 8.33 -6.45 -5.83
CA ILE A 88 6.93 -6.84 -5.60
C ILE A 88 5.93 -6.07 -6.48
N HIS A 89 6.40 -5.18 -7.35
CA HIS A 89 5.54 -4.28 -8.14
C HIS A 89 4.53 -5.04 -9.02
N HIS A 90 4.93 -6.21 -9.53
CA HIS A 90 4.08 -7.12 -10.30
C HIS A 90 2.91 -7.71 -9.50
N LEU A 91 2.94 -7.58 -8.16
CA LEU A 91 1.85 -7.94 -7.27
C LEU A 91 0.82 -6.82 -7.10
N ASN A 92 1.02 -5.67 -7.73
CA ASN A 92 0.20 -4.46 -7.63
C ASN A 92 -0.01 -3.97 -6.17
N PRO A 93 1.08 -3.72 -5.41
CA PRO A 93 0.97 -3.25 -4.05
C PRO A 93 0.29 -1.87 -3.97
N VAL A 94 -0.41 -1.63 -2.85
CA VAL A 94 -1.06 -0.37 -2.52
C VAL A 94 -0.31 0.29 -1.37
N ILE A 95 0.07 1.57 -1.51
CA ILE A 95 0.62 2.31 -0.38
C ILE A 95 -0.52 2.72 0.56
N LEU A 96 -0.45 2.31 1.81
CA LEU A 96 -1.43 2.63 2.86
C LEU A 96 -0.75 3.40 3.99
N THR A 97 -0.85 4.72 3.93
CA THR A 97 -0.05 5.62 4.78
C THR A 97 -0.94 6.43 5.71
N ALA A 98 -0.50 6.61 6.96
CA ALA A 98 -1.18 7.50 7.88
C ALA A 98 -0.92 8.98 7.52
N CYS A 99 -1.93 9.81 7.77
CA CYS A 99 -1.86 11.27 7.69
C CYS A 99 -2.46 11.89 8.96
N PRO A 100 -1.94 13.05 9.37
CA PRO A 100 -2.45 13.79 10.51
C PRO A 100 -3.89 14.27 10.30
N LYS A 101 -4.57 14.58 11.40
CA LYS A 101 -5.83 15.34 11.36
C LYS A 101 -5.61 16.79 10.92
N SER A 102 -4.52 17.39 11.40
CA SER A 102 -4.08 18.72 11.00
C SER A 102 -3.41 18.65 9.64
N ASN A 103 -3.73 19.58 8.75
CA ASN A 103 -3.11 19.70 7.41
C ASN A 103 -3.13 18.41 6.54
N TYR A 104 -4.13 17.55 6.76
CA TYR A 104 -4.32 16.30 6.02
C TYR A 104 -4.16 16.44 4.50
N PRO A 105 -4.79 17.43 3.81
CA PRO A 105 -4.69 17.53 2.35
C PRO A 105 -3.25 17.73 1.87
N LEU A 106 -2.45 18.53 2.58
CA LEU A 106 -1.06 18.77 2.21
C LEU A 106 -0.21 17.52 2.40
N ALA A 107 -0.30 16.87 3.55
CA ALA A 107 0.42 15.62 3.82
C ALA A 107 0.08 14.55 2.76
N ALA A 108 -1.22 14.40 2.45
CA ALA A 108 -1.71 13.46 1.46
C ALA A 108 -1.23 13.78 0.03
N VAL A 109 -1.04 15.05 -0.34
CA VAL A 109 -0.46 15.44 -1.63
C VAL A 109 1.03 15.13 -1.68
N GLN A 110 1.79 15.52 -0.65
CA GLN A 110 3.23 15.30 -0.58
C GLN A 110 3.58 13.82 -0.66
N LYS A 111 2.88 12.97 0.11
CA LYS A 111 3.08 11.51 0.10
C LYS A 111 2.78 10.88 -1.26
N ARG A 112 1.74 11.35 -1.97
CA ARG A 112 1.44 10.90 -3.34
C ARG A 112 2.54 11.30 -4.31
N GLN A 113 3.04 12.54 -4.22
CA GLN A 113 4.13 13.01 -5.04
C GLN A 113 5.41 12.22 -4.78
N TRP A 114 5.70 11.94 -3.51
CA TRP A 114 6.83 11.10 -3.09
C TRP A 114 6.76 9.71 -3.71
N VAL A 115 5.62 9.01 -3.59
CA VAL A 115 5.44 7.68 -4.20
C VAL A 115 5.59 7.73 -5.72
N ARG A 116 5.06 8.78 -6.36
CA ARG A 116 5.16 8.99 -7.81
C ARG A 116 6.61 9.12 -8.27
N GLU A 117 7.46 9.78 -7.49
CA GLU A 117 8.87 10.01 -7.81
C GLU A 117 9.74 8.79 -7.53
N HIS A 118 9.58 8.17 -6.36
CA HIS A 118 10.54 7.16 -5.88
C HIS A 118 10.12 5.72 -6.18
N LEU A 119 8.81 5.42 -6.25
CA LEU A 119 8.32 4.05 -6.31
C LEU A 119 7.63 3.72 -7.63
N SER A 120 6.58 4.46 -7.99
CA SER A 120 5.79 4.19 -9.20
C SER A 120 4.83 5.31 -9.53
N ALA A 121 4.77 5.68 -10.82
CA ALA A 121 3.88 6.72 -11.31
C ALA A 121 2.38 6.35 -11.26
N THR A 122 2.06 5.07 -11.06
CA THR A 122 0.70 4.52 -11.14
C THR A 122 0.27 3.77 -9.88
N CYS A 123 1.15 3.61 -8.89
CA CYS A 123 0.80 2.96 -7.63
C CYS A 123 -0.31 3.74 -6.91
N LEU A 124 -1.33 3.00 -6.43
CA LEU A 124 -2.39 3.57 -5.63
C LEU A 124 -1.85 3.94 -4.24
N VAL A 125 -2.13 5.17 -3.82
CA VAL A 125 -1.80 5.67 -2.49
C VAL A 125 -3.10 6.03 -1.77
N LEU A 126 -3.31 5.40 -0.62
CA LEU A 126 -4.43 5.59 0.28
C LEU A 126 -3.95 6.30 1.55
N PRO A 127 -4.12 7.62 1.66
CA PRO A 127 -3.87 8.34 2.90
C PRO A 127 -5.01 8.08 3.87
N VAL A 128 -4.66 7.68 5.09
CA VAL A 128 -5.56 7.29 6.17
C VAL A 128 -5.51 8.32 7.27
N LEU A 129 -6.65 8.70 7.85
CA LEU A 129 -6.69 9.62 8.98
C LEU A 129 -6.20 8.94 10.28
N GLY A 130 -4.88 8.82 10.45
CA GLY A 130 -4.21 8.11 11.55
C GLY A 130 -4.14 6.58 11.39
N GLY A 131 -3.00 5.99 11.78
CA GLY A 131 -2.67 4.57 11.54
C GLY A 131 -3.68 3.56 12.09
N ARG A 132 -4.32 3.84 13.23
CA ARG A 132 -5.34 2.96 13.84
C ARG A 132 -6.54 2.66 12.93
N HIS A 133 -6.80 3.47 11.91
CA HIS A 133 -7.91 3.26 10.98
C HIS A 133 -7.52 2.49 9.72
N LYS A 134 -6.24 2.07 9.58
CA LYS A 134 -5.79 1.25 8.46
C LYS A 134 -6.68 0.01 8.23
N PRO A 135 -7.16 -0.73 9.25
CA PRO A 135 -8.02 -1.89 9.03
C PRO A 135 -9.33 -1.60 8.25
N LEU A 136 -9.82 -0.36 8.24
CA LEU A 136 -11.01 0.02 7.47
C LEU A 136 -10.80 -0.05 5.95
N PHE A 137 -9.54 -0.12 5.50
CA PHE A 137 -9.16 -0.17 4.09
C PHE A 137 -8.88 -1.59 3.59
N MET A 138 -8.93 -2.59 4.47
CA MET A 138 -8.79 -4.00 4.12
C MET A 138 -9.91 -4.39 3.15
N HIS A 139 -9.55 -4.97 2.02
CA HIS A 139 -10.53 -5.40 1.04
C HIS A 139 -11.22 -6.69 1.49
N GLN A 140 -10.45 -7.62 2.05
CA GLN A 140 -10.94 -8.90 2.56
C GLN A 140 -10.02 -9.47 3.66
N PRO A 141 -10.55 -10.34 4.53
CA PRO A 141 -9.71 -11.11 5.46
C PRO A 141 -8.59 -11.83 4.72
N GLY A 142 -7.42 -11.85 5.33
CA GLY A 142 -6.20 -12.41 4.75
C GLY A 142 -5.36 -11.42 3.94
N ASP A 143 -5.86 -10.22 3.58
CA ASP A 143 -5.02 -9.21 2.95
C ASP A 143 -3.79 -8.86 3.81
N VAL A 144 -2.71 -8.48 3.15
CA VAL A 144 -1.39 -8.33 3.78
C VAL A 144 -1.11 -6.86 4.08
N LEU A 145 -0.59 -6.55 5.27
CA LEU A 145 -0.04 -5.25 5.61
C LEU A 145 1.45 -5.40 5.98
N ILE A 146 2.33 -4.69 5.28
CA ILE A 146 3.73 -4.49 5.66
C ILE A 146 3.84 -3.11 6.33
N ASP A 147 4.18 -3.08 7.61
CA ASP A 147 4.16 -1.87 8.45
C ASP A 147 5.21 -2.01 9.57
N ASP A 148 5.89 -0.93 9.93
CA ASP A 148 6.90 -0.95 11.00
C ASP A 148 6.26 -0.83 12.39
N PHE A 149 5.08 -0.19 12.48
CA PHE A 149 4.47 0.14 13.74
C PHE A 149 3.64 -1.01 14.30
N LYS A 150 4.04 -1.52 15.46
CA LYS A 150 3.44 -2.71 16.08
C LYS A 150 1.92 -2.58 16.27
N ALA A 151 1.43 -1.41 16.70
CA ALA A 151 0.01 -1.21 16.94
C ALA A 151 -0.83 -1.29 15.66
N ASN A 152 -0.29 -0.84 14.52
CA ASN A 152 -0.95 -1.01 13.22
C ASN A 152 -1.00 -2.49 12.82
N CYS A 153 0.11 -3.21 13.00
CA CYS A 153 0.17 -4.66 12.73
C CYS A 153 -0.82 -5.46 13.59
N ASP A 154 -0.87 -5.17 14.88
CA ASP A 154 -1.78 -5.84 15.82
C ASP A 154 -3.25 -5.57 15.44
N ALA A 155 -3.59 -4.31 15.12
CA ALA A 155 -4.93 -3.92 14.71
C ALA A 155 -5.34 -4.57 13.38
N TRP A 156 -4.42 -4.66 12.41
CA TRP A 156 -4.65 -5.33 11.13
C TRP A 156 -4.92 -6.83 11.31
N THR A 157 -4.10 -7.49 12.13
CA THR A 157 -4.26 -8.91 12.46
C THR A 157 -5.59 -9.17 13.18
N ALA A 158 -5.95 -8.32 14.15
CA ALA A 158 -7.21 -8.44 14.89
C ALA A 158 -8.44 -8.27 13.98
N ALA A 159 -8.33 -7.51 12.89
CA ALA A 159 -9.37 -7.36 11.88
C ALA A 159 -9.45 -8.52 10.87
N GLY A 160 -8.58 -9.53 10.99
CA GLY A 160 -8.56 -10.73 10.15
C GLY A 160 -7.58 -10.67 8.97
N GLY A 161 -6.71 -9.67 8.91
CA GLY A 161 -5.63 -9.57 7.93
C GLY A 161 -4.36 -10.29 8.37
N VAL A 162 -3.35 -10.32 7.50
CA VAL A 162 -2.00 -10.82 7.81
C VAL A 162 -1.05 -9.63 7.90
N ALA A 163 -0.44 -9.40 9.06
CA ALA A 163 0.54 -8.34 9.22
C ALA A 163 1.98 -8.89 9.17
N ILE A 164 2.84 -8.22 8.39
CA ILE A 164 4.29 -8.42 8.38
C ILE A 164 4.91 -7.18 9.01
N LYS A 165 5.45 -7.32 10.22
CA LYS A 165 6.13 -6.21 10.88
C LYS A 165 7.50 -5.98 10.22
N HIS A 166 7.70 -4.81 9.61
CA HIS A 166 8.99 -4.42 9.09
C HIS A 166 9.89 -3.87 10.22
N SER A 167 11.18 -4.16 10.18
CA SER A 167 12.15 -3.73 11.20
C SER A 167 13.46 -3.21 10.59
N GLY A 168 13.44 -2.78 9.33
CA GLY A 168 14.62 -2.37 8.58
C GLY A 168 15.34 -3.51 7.83
N ASP A 169 14.91 -4.76 7.99
CA ASP A 169 15.49 -5.91 7.28
C ASP A 169 14.57 -6.39 6.14
N TRP A 170 14.94 -6.03 4.91
CA TRP A 170 14.20 -6.40 3.71
C TRP A 170 14.27 -7.89 3.36
N ALA A 171 15.30 -8.62 3.80
CA ALA A 171 15.39 -10.06 3.57
C ALA A 171 14.35 -10.79 4.42
N VAL A 172 14.19 -10.38 5.68
CA VAL A 172 13.16 -10.91 6.58
C VAL A 172 11.75 -10.58 6.04
N THR A 173 11.52 -9.32 5.64
CA THR A 173 10.23 -8.92 5.05
C THR A 173 9.92 -9.70 3.77
N ARG A 174 10.89 -9.90 2.88
CA ARG A 174 10.74 -10.67 1.65
C ARG A 174 10.40 -12.14 1.94
N HIS A 175 11.13 -12.75 2.87
CA HIS A 175 10.88 -14.13 3.27
C HIS A 175 9.47 -14.29 3.87
N ALA A 176 9.08 -13.39 4.78
CA ALA A 176 7.73 -13.42 5.35
C ALA A 176 6.65 -13.28 4.26
N LEU A 177 6.87 -12.41 3.26
CA LEU A 177 5.94 -12.25 2.16
C LEU A 177 5.87 -13.48 1.25
N SER A 178 7.00 -14.17 0.99
CA SER A 178 7.02 -15.38 0.16
C SER A 178 6.29 -16.58 0.77
N GLU A 179 6.15 -16.61 2.10
CA GLU A 179 5.36 -17.63 2.78
C GLU A 179 3.85 -17.41 2.61
N ILE A 180 3.43 -16.22 2.18
CA ILE A 180 2.02 -15.83 2.05
C ILE A 180 1.59 -15.73 0.58
N GLU A 181 2.48 -15.19 -0.25
CA GLU A 181 2.26 -14.91 -1.66
C GLU A 181 3.40 -15.51 -2.50
N ASP A 182 3.03 -16.08 -3.65
CA ASP A 182 4.02 -16.58 -4.58
C ASP A 182 4.78 -15.42 -5.24
N LEU A 183 5.99 -15.16 -4.75
CA LEU A 183 6.90 -14.15 -5.32
C LEU A 183 7.56 -14.60 -6.62
N SER A 184 7.35 -15.84 -7.08
CA SER A 184 7.94 -16.37 -8.31
C SER A 184 7.21 -15.93 -9.59
N GLY A 185 6.28 -14.97 -9.47
CA GLY A 185 5.41 -14.44 -10.52
C GLY A 185 6.00 -14.43 -11.94
N THR A 186 5.72 -15.52 -12.66
CA THR A 186 5.66 -15.71 -14.12
C THR A 186 6.08 -14.50 -14.98
N ALA A 187 7.26 -14.63 -15.60
CA ALA A 187 7.64 -13.93 -16.81
C ALA A 187 6.78 -14.39 -18.00
N LEU A 188 5.51 -13.99 -18.08
CA LEU A 188 4.70 -14.10 -19.28
C LEU A 188 3.76 -12.90 -19.33
N MET A 189 4.16 -11.87 -20.06
CA MET A 189 3.36 -11.13 -21.07
C MET A 189 4.03 -9.79 -21.42
N ALA A 190 4.94 -9.84 -22.40
CA ALA A 190 5.12 -8.81 -23.42
C ALA A 190 6.00 -9.40 -24.54
N GLY A 191 5.36 -10.19 -25.39
CA GLY A 191 5.77 -10.36 -26.79
C GLY A 191 4.99 -9.39 -27.66
#